data_AF-A0A8H3H266-F1
#
_entry.id   AF-A0A8H3H266-F1
#
_cell.length_a   1.000
_cell.length_b   1.000
_cell.length_c   1.000
_cell.angle_alpha   90.00
_cell.angle_beta   90.00
_cell.angle_gamma   90.00
#
_symmetry.space_group_name_H-M   'P 1'
#
loop_
_entity.id
_entity.type
_entity.pdbx_description
1 polymer ?
#
loop_
_entity_poly.entity_id
_entity_poly.type
_entity_poly.pdbx_seq_one_letter_code
_entity_poly.pdbx_strand_id
1 'polypeptide(L)'
;MPQGTIGTEIRRTAFLENMHPLQPSCTSKHGPDATRTAVPEVLVDLAEHEVDASLVFASTTILPGYCEDWSERGPWCFYDDIQIVKSKLYEFDIAGNEEGKQSWIKRRREIVIAREESSEPLKEWFHQLEMNREAELDRRRVAREVEINARLKQLGYDERDMGFQQSSAWVSLVRNAGPLTDKVWKGLLPKLVKIIKANCRERIRTKRENRRTEIMDWAWPACEAKIFRLWQEEDSDSSDSYILDDDDSDAYFKRGPNLNATTILLNELETRPEVQPEVKLLLDGDMSDDEFERRFTSQQHKLAILLTTWVDEQEARLVSMMPSDISAPDFDYPNLESPMTFVTNEDSTPLPMDALPDNTQKLLRADAVFVRAPADLNQHTSTSKHMCYLYPNFDGLPDRFTYSNIASEIAASLLACLGRPNASYLEMTAVGYALECGMCPEIGPLDWKNLIEHCLEEHWVNESSDSEGSCSTLN
;
A
#
# COMPACT_ATOMS: atom_id res chain seq x y z
N MET A 1 47.07 -67.42 19.79
CA MET A 1 45.68 -67.68 20.24
C MET A 1 44.78 -66.59 19.70
N PRO A 2 43.66 -66.92 19.05
CA PRO A 2 42.90 -66.03 18.17
C PRO A 2 41.55 -65.59 18.78
N GLN A 3 41.00 -64.48 18.28
CA GLN A 3 39.58 -64.24 17.99
C GLN A 3 39.55 -63.12 16.92
N GLY A 4 39.00 -63.21 15.71
CA GLY A 4 38.14 -64.20 15.06
C GLY A 4 36.75 -63.62 14.79
N THR A 5 36.52 -62.89 13.68
CA THR A 5 35.19 -62.67 13.06
C THR A 5 35.40 -62.08 11.66
N ILE A 6 35.43 -62.90 10.60
CA ILE A 6 34.30 -63.27 9.72
C ILE A 6 33.70 -62.05 9.01
N GLY A 7 34.04 -61.92 7.73
CA GLY A 7 33.47 -60.94 6.82
C GLY A 7 32.14 -61.37 6.21
N THR A 8 31.47 -60.41 5.59
CA THR A 8 30.42 -60.68 4.61
C THR A 8 30.53 -59.64 3.50
N GLU A 9 31.12 -60.09 2.40
CA GLU A 9 31.20 -59.42 1.11
C GLU A 9 29.82 -59.56 0.42
N ILE A 10 29.02 -58.49 0.41
CA ILE A 10 27.76 -58.47 -0.33
C ILE A 10 28.06 -58.07 -1.76
N ARG A 11 27.92 -59.04 -2.66
CA ARG A 11 28.02 -58.90 -4.11
C ARG A 11 27.09 -57.80 -4.61
N ARG A 12 27.68 -56.79 -5.25
CA ARG A 12 27.01 -55.91 -6.23
C ARG A 12 26.50 -56.78 -7.38
N THR A 13 25.18 -56.82 -7.55
CA THR A 13 24.56 -57.26 -8.81
C THR A 13 23.69 -56.13 -9.33
N ALA A 14 23.97 -55.76 -10.58
CA ALA A 14 23.37 -54.68 -11.33
C ALA A 14 21.85 -54.86 -11.46
N PHE A 15 21.10 -53.83 -11.08
CA PHE A 15 19.69 -53.63 -11.42
C PHE A 15 19.44 -52.14 -11.71
N LEU A 16 20.42 -51.52 -12.38
CA LEU A 16 20.41 -50.12 -12.78
C LEU A 16 20.85 -50.03 -14.23
N GLU A 17 19.94 -50.32 -15.15
CA GLU A 17 19.97 -49.82 -16.52
C GLU A 17 18.58 -50.05 -17.11
N ASN A 18 17.96 -48.98 -17.62
CA ASN A 18 16.63 -48.90 -18.23
C ASN A 18 15.45 -48.61 -17.30
N MET A 19 15.38 -47.39 -16.76
CA MET A 19 14.09 -46.67 -16.68
C MET A 19 14.31 -45.20 -17.03
N HIS A 20 14.15 -44.87 -18.31
CA HIS A 20 13.87 -43.51 -18.76
C HIS A 20 12.39 -43.18 -18.44
N PRO A 21 12.06 -41.92 -18.09
CA PRO A 21 10.71 -41.56 -17.71
C PRO A 21 9.78 -41.59 -18.94
N LEU A 22 8.80 -42.49 -18.93
CA LEU A 22 7.68 -42.47 -19.86
C LEU A 22 6.73 -41.34 -19.41
N GLN A 23 6.64 -40.27 -20.21
CA GLN A 23 5.51 -39.35 -20.13
C GLN A 23 4.31 -40.00 -20.86
N PRO A 24 3.10 -40.00 -20.29
CA PRO A 24 1.95 -40.54 -21.00
C PRO A 24 1.35 -39.47 -21.93
N SER A 25 1.45 -39.68 -23.25
CA SER A 25 0.58 -39.03 -24.22
C SER A 25 -0.67 -39.88 -24.43
N CYS A 26 -1.83 -39.38 -24.03
CA CYS A 26 -3.12 -39.99 -24.32
C CYS A 26 -3.43 -39.92 -25.83
N THR A 27 -3.62 -41.06 -26.51
CA THR A 27 -4.63 -41.21 -27.57
C THR A 27 -4.90 -42.70 -27.85
N SER A 28 -6.19 -43.05 -27.83
CA SER A 28 -6.74 -44.38 -28.09
C SER A 28 -6.84 -44.67 -29.60
N LYS A 29 -6.44 -45.89 -30.04
CA LYS A 29 -7.00 -46.58 -31.21
C LYS A 29 -6.93 -48.11 -31.04
N HIS A 30 -8.07 -48.78 -31.27
CA HIS A 30 -8.24 -50.23 -31.23
C HIS A 30 -7.69 -50.96 -32.48
N GLY A 31 -7.25 -52.20 -32.27
CA GLY A 31 -7.05 -53.25 -33.29
C GLY A 31 -6.42 -54.50 -32.65
N PRO A 32 -6.94 -55.73 -32.87
CA PRO A 32 -6.65 -56.88 -32.01
C PRO A 32 -5.50 -57.74 -32.55
N ASP A 33 -4.62 -58.19 -31.67
CA ASP A 33 -3.87 -59.43 -31.94
C ASP A 33 -3.65 -60.22 -30.65
N ALA A 34 -3.93 -61.51 -30.74
CA ALA A 34 -4.01 -62.43 -29.63
C ALA A 34 -2.62 -62.95 -29.27
N THR A 35 -2.04 -62.42 -28.20
CA THR A 35 -0.98 -63.09 -27.45
C THR A 35 -1.23 -62.91 -25.97
N ARG A 36 -1.58 -64.02 -25.32
CA ARG A 36 -1.65 -64.29 -23.87
C ARG A 36 -0.95 -63.24 -22.99
N THR A 37 -1.66 -62.16 -22.69
CA THR A 37 -1.22 -61.07 -21.82
C THR A 37 -1.55 -61.42 -20.38
N ALA A 38 -0.53 -61.40 -19.51
CA ALA A 38 -0.77 -61.24 -18.08
C ALA A 38 -1.57 -59.95 -17.89
N VAL A 39 -2.71 -60.03 -17.22
CA VAL A 39 -3.51 -58.85 -16.88
C VAL A 39 -2.63 -57.96 -16.00
N PRO A 40 -2.42 -56.67 -16.33
CA PRO A 40 -1.60 -55.80 -15.49
C PRO A 40 -2.26 -55.64 -14.12
N GLU A 41 -1.48 -55.75 -13.04
CA GLU A 41 -1.92 -55.47 -11.67
C GLU A 41 -2.40 -54.01 -11.60
N VAL A 42 -3.72 -53.78 -11.57
CA VAL A 42 -4.31 -52.44 -11.55
C VAL A 42 -4.39 -51.93 -10.11
N LEU A 43 -3.78 -50.77 -9.83
CA LEU A 43 -3.99 -50.01 -8.60
C LEU A 43 -5.35 -49.31 -8.65
N VAL A 44 -6.12 -49.41 -7.58
CA VAL A 44 -7.45 -48.81 -7.44
C VAL A 44 -7.56 -48.04 -6.12
N ASP A 45 -8.45 -47.04 -6.10
CA ASP A 45 -8.79 -46.33 -4.87
C ASP A 45 -9.68 -47.24 -4.01
N LEU A 46 -9.23 -47.55 -2.79
CA LEU A 46 -9.99 -48.41 -1.88
C LEU A 46 -11.32 -47.77 -1.48
N ALA A 47 -11.43 -46.43 -1.47
CA ALA A 47 -12.66 -45.74 -1.11
C ALA A 47 -13.81 -46.02 -2.10
N GLU A 48 -13.51 -46.45 -3.32
CA GLU A 48 -14.50 -46.82 -4.34
C GLU A 48 -15.02 -48.27 -4.18
N HIS A 49 -14.56 -49.00 -3.15
CA HIS A 49 -14.86 -50.41 -2.95
C HIS A 49 -15.33 -50.71 -1.52
N GLU A 50 -16.47 -51.40 -1.40
CA GLU A 50 -16.98 -51.89 -0.11
C GLU A 50 -16.16 -53.09 0.42
N VAL A 51 -14.96 -52.81 0.96
CA VAL A 51 -14.10 -53.79 1.66
C VAL A 51 -13.48 -53.14 2.90
N ASP A 52 -13.43 -53.88 4.00
CA ASP A 52 -12.70 -53.46 5.21
C ASP A 52 -11.21 -53.26 4.89
N ALA A 53 -10.73 -52.02 5.04
CA ALA A 53 -9.36 -51.63 4.75
C ALA A 53 -8.32 -52.42 5.55
N SER A 54 -8.67 -52.94 6.72
CA SER A 54 -7.78 -53.77 7.54
C SER A 54 -7.48 -55.16 6.94
N LEU A 55 -8.18 -55.54 5.87
CA LEU A 55 -8.04 -56.86 5.21
C LEU A 55 -7.22 -56.80 3.92
N VAL A 56 -6.95 -55.61 3.41
CA VAL A 56 -6.24 -55.38 2.15
C VAL A 56 -4.91 -54.68 2.39
N PHE A 57 -3.94 -54.93 1.51
CA PHE A 57 -2.69 -54.21 1.49
C PHE A 57 -2.89 -52.86 0.81
N ALA A 58 -3.07 -51.80 1.61
CA ALA A 58 -3.32 -50.46 1.11
C ALA A 58 -2.21 -49.49 1.51
N SER A 59 -1.92 -48.51 0.66
CA SER A 59 -0.94 -47.45 0.91
C SER A 59 -1.55 -46.08 0.64
N THR A 60 -1.27 -45.10 1.50
CA THR A 60 -1.62 -43.69 1.27
C THR A 60 -0.59 -42.97 0.40
N THR A 61 0.55 -43.60 0.12
CA THR A 61 1.64 -43.05 -0.70
C THR A 61 2.01 -44.03 -1.81
N ILE A 62 1.92 -43.59 -3.08
CA ILE A 62 2.37 -44.37 -4.24
C ILE A 62 3.74 -43.83 -4.68
N LEU A 63 4.83 -44.40 -4.14
CA LEU A 63 6.22 -44.33 -4.65
C LEU A 63 6.84 -42.92 -4.94
N PRO A 64 8.19 -42.83 -5.10
CA PRO A 64 8.91 -41.54 -5.14
C PRO A 64 8.55 -40.64 -6.33
N GLY A 65 8.41 -39.34 -6.09
CA GLY A 65 8.10 -38.32 -7.08
C GLY A 65 6.67 -37.77 -7.03
N TYR A 66 5.81 -38.32 -6.16
CA TYR A 66 4.49 -37.81 -5.87
C TYR A 66 4.50 -37.16 -4.48
N CYS A 67 4.32 -35.84 -4.46
CA CYS A 67 4.25 -35.03 -3.23
C CYS A 67 3.13 -35.55 -2.31
N GLU A 68 3.37 -35.49 -1.00
CA GLU A 68 2.41 -35.84 0.07
C GLU A 68 1.11 -35.01 0.03
N ASP A 69 1.04 -33.96 -0.80
CA ASP A 69 -0.11 -33.05 -0.95
C ASP A 69 -1.34 -33.66 -1.65
N TRP A 70 -1.27 -34.91 -2.15
CA TRP A 70 -2.46 -35.63 -2.63
C TRP A 70 -3.15 -36.35 -1.48
N SER A 71 -3.66 -35.60 -0.48
CA SER A 71 -4.52 -36.16 0.56
C SER A 71 -5.96 -36.42 0.11
N GLU A 72 -6.30 -36.09 -1.14
CA GLU A 72 -7.68 -36.16 -1.64
C GLU A 72 -8.08 -37.51 -2.28
N ARG A 73 -7.12 -38.42 -2.54
CA ARG A 73 -7.41 -39.76 -3.10
C ARG A 73 -6.54 -40.87 -2.51
N GLY A 74 -7.16 -42.03 -2.28
CA GLY A 74 -6.56 -43.18 -1.58
C GLY A 74 -6.92 -43.24 -0.09
N PRO A 75 -6.79 -44.42 0.55
CA PRO A 75 -5.70 -45.38 0.36
C PRO A 75 -5.82 -46.25 -0.89
N TRP A 76 -4.69 -46.52 -1.53
CA TRP A 76 -4.59 -47.27 -2.79
C TRP A 76 -4.26 -48.73 -2.53
N CYS A 77 -4.89 -49.65 -3.25
CA CYS A 77 -4.56 -51.07 -3.17
C CYS A 77 -4.64 -51.73 -4.54
N PHE A 78 -4.06 -52.92 -4.67
CA PHE A 78 -4.19 -53.70 -5.89
C PHE A 78 -5.60 -54.29 -5.99
N TYR A 79 -6.24 -54.14 -7.15
CA TYR A 79 -7.57 -54.67 -7.40
C TYR A 79 -7.65 -56.18 -7.12
N ASP A 80 -6.58 -56.93 -7.42
CA ASP A 80 -6.52 -58.36 -7.14
C ASP A 80 -6.62 -58.68 -5.65
N ASP A 81 -6.08 -57.83 -4.78
CA ASP A 81 -6.16 -58.02 -3.33
C ASP A 81 -7.58 -57.81 -2.80
N ILE A 82 -8.30 -56.82 -3.37
CA ILE A 82 -9.74 -56.63 -3.15
C ILE A 82 -10.50 -57.88 -3.58
N GLN A 83 -10.22 -58.43 -4.76
CA GLN A 83 -10.93 -59.61 -5.27
C GLN A 83 -10.69 -60.82 -4.37
N ILE A 84 -9.45 -61.07 -3.93
CA ILE A 84 -9.11 -62.16 -3.01
C ILE A 84 -9.94 -62.06 -1.72
N VAL A 85 -10.01 -60.86 -1.13
CA VAL A 85 -10.78 -60.65 0.11
C VAL A 85 -12.28 -60.85 -0.12
N LYS A 86 -12.85 -60.24 -1.18
CA LYS A 86 -14.28 -60.36 -1.50
C LYS A 86 -14.68 -61.81 -1.77
N SER A 87 -13.93 -62.53 -2.60
CA SER A 87 -14.21 -63.92 -2.93
C SER A 87 -14.18 -64.81 -1.67
N LYS A 88 -13.20 -64.61 -0.78
CA LYS A 88 -13.09 -65.44 0.41
C LYS A 88 -14.18 -65.17 1.44
N LEU A 89 -14.58 -63.91 1.62
CA LEU A 89 -15.71 -63.58 2.50
C LEU A 89 -17.02 -64.18 1.99
N TYR A 90 -17.26 -64.09 0.68
CA TYR A 90 -18.45 -64.66 0.03
C TYR A 90 -18.54 -66.19 0.18
N GLU A 91 -17.41 -66.91 0.09
CA GLU A 91 -17.37 -68.36 0.34
C GLU A 91 -17.83 -68.73 1.75
N PHE A 92 -17.45 -67.96 2.77
CA PHE A 92 -17.89 -68.19 4.15
C PHE A 92 -19.38 -67.88 4.34
N ASP A 93 -19.87 -66.81 3.70
CA ASP A 93 -21.27 -66.41 3.75
C ASP A 93 -22.18 -67.49 3.15
N ILE A 94 -21.79 -68.08 2.01
CA ILE A 94 -22.52 -69.22 1.40
C ILE A 94 -22.49 -70.44 2.32
N ALA A 95 -21.34 -70.73 2.95
CA ALA A 95 -21.17 -71.90 3.79
C ALA A 95 -21.84 -71.77 5.17
N GLY A 96 -22.31 -70.58 5.55
CA GLY A 96 -22.86 -70.28 6.88
C GLY A 96 -21.85 -70.48 8.03
N ASN A 97 -20.55 -70.46 7.73
CA ASN A 97 -19.49 -70.76 8.69
C ASN A 97 -18.93 -69.48 9.31
N GLU A 98 -19.67 -68.91 10.26
CA GLU A 98 -19.30 -67.64 10.90
C GLU A 98 -18.00 -67.76 11.72
N GLU A 99 -17.78 -68.89 12.41
CA GLU A 99 -16.55 -69.10 13.19
C GLU A 99 -15.31 -69.17 12.30
N GLY A 100 -15.42 -69.85 11.15
CA GLY A 100 -14.36 -69.89 10.14
C GLY A 100 -14.08 -68.53 9.51
N LYS A 101 -15.13 -67.74 9.26
CA LYS A 101 -15.02 -66.36 8.75
C LYS A 101 -14.23 -65.47 9.71
N GLN A 102 -14.59 -65.47 11.00
CA GLN A 102 -13.91 -64.67 12.02
C GLN A 102 -12.45 -65.09 12.21
N SER A 103 -12.16 -66.39 12.20
CA SER A 103 -10.79 -66.91 12.28
C SER A 103 -9.94 -66.48 11.07
N TRP A 104 -10.50 -66.52 9.87
CA TRP A 104 -9.83 -66.05 8.66
C TRP A 104 -9.59 -64.55 8.66
N ILE A 105 -10.60 -63.74 9.04
CA ILE A 105 -10.48 -62.28 9.19
C ILE A 105 -9.32 -61.94 10.14
N LYS A 106 -9.27 -62.58 11.30
CA LYS A 106 -8.20 -62.37 12.27
C LYS A 106 -6.82 -62.66 11.67
N ARG A 107 -6.66 -63.84 11.04
CA ARG A 107 -5.39 -64.23 10.41
C ARG A 107 -5.00 -63.30 9.27
N ARG A 108 -5.97 -62.82 8.48
CA ARG A 108 -5.71 -61.89 7.39
C ARG A 108 -5.22 -60.54 7.91
N ARG A 109 -5.83 -60.01 8.97
CA ARG A 109 -5.35 -58.79 9.66
C ARG A 109 -3.93 -58.95 10.16
N GLU A 110 -3.60 -60.10 10.77
CA GLU A 110 -2.22 -60.40 11.20
C GLU A 110 -1.22 -60.37 10.02
N ILE A 111 -1.61 -60.87 8.85
CA ILE A 111 -0.78 -60.82 7.63
C ILE A 111 -0.60 -59.38 7.12
N VAL A 112 -1.68 -58.59 7.12
CA VAL A 112 -1.64 -57.17 6.69
C VAL A 112 -0.75 -56.36 7.61
N ILE A 113 -0.91 -56.49 8.93
CA ILE A 113 -0.08 -55.83 9.95
C ILE A 113 1.39 -56.25 9.80
N ALA A 114 1.67 -57.56 9.71
CA ALA A 114 3.04 -58.03 9.59
C ALA A 114 3.74 -57.51 8.31
N ARG A 115 3.00 -57.38 7.20
CA ARG A 115 3.53 -56.80 5.96
C ARG A 115 3.78 -55.30 6.11
N GLU A 116 2.88 -54.58 6.75
CA GLU A 116 3.03 -53.16 7.02
C GLU A 116 4.28 -52.90 7.85
N GLU A 117 4.42 -53.58 8.99
CA GLU A 117 5.61 -53.51 9.86
C GLU A 117 6.90 -53.87 9.10
N SER A 118 6.84 -54.87 8.23
CA SER A 118 7.98 -55.27 7.40
C SER A 118 8.33 -54.23 6.32
N SER A 119 7.39 -53.35 5.95
CA SER A 119 7.57 -52.34 4.91
C SER A 119 8.09 -50.99 5.45
N GLU A 120 7.96 -50.73 6.76
CA GLU A 120 8.41 -49.49 7.40
C GLU A 120 9.86 -49.10 7.07
N PRO A 121 10.85 -50.03 7.13
CA PRO A 121 12.22 -49.68 6.76
C PRO A 121 12.37 -49.25 5.29
N LEU A 122 11.53 -49.76 4.38
CA LEU A 122 11.54 -49.37 2.98
C LEU A 122 10.90 -48.00 2.77
N LYS A 123 9.81 -47.68 3.49
CA LYS A 123 9.17 -46.36 3.46
C LYS A 123 10.16 -45.28 3.91
N GLU A 124 10.82 -45.51 5.05
CA GLU A 124 11.84 -44.60 5.56
C GLU A 124 12.99 -44.43 4.56
N TRP A 125 13.47 -45.54 3.98
CA TRP A 125 14.53 -45.47 2.97
C TRP A 125 14.14 -44.63 1.74
N PHE A 126 12.90 -44.78 1.23
CA PHE A 126 12.41 -43.98 0.11
C PHE A 126 12.22 -42.51 0.48
N HIS A 127 11.72 -42.22 1.69
CA HIS A 127 11.59 -40.85 2.18
C HIS A 127 12.96 -40.17 2.26
N GLN A 128 13.95 -40.83 2.86
CA GLN A 128 15.33 -40.34 2.92
C GLN A 128 15.94 -40.16 1.53
N LEU A 129 15.68 -41.07 0.60
CA LEU A 129 16.17 -40.96 -0.78
C LEU A 129 15.62 -39.70 -1.47
N GLU A 130 14.33 -39.40 -1.29
CA GLU A 130 13.68 -38.22 -1.89
C GLU A 130 14.13 -36.92 -1.22
N MET A 131 14.24 -36.90 0.11
CA MET A 131 14.83 -35.78 0.84
C MET A 131 16.25 -35.48 0.35
N ASN A 132 17.08 -36.53 0.16
CA ASN A 132 18.42 -36.38 -0.36
C ASN A 132 18.44 -35.87 -1.81
N ARG A 133 17.50 -36.32 -2.64
CA ARG A 133 17.33 -35.85 -4.02
C ARG A 133 16.99 -34.37 -4.07
N GLU A 134 16.00 -33.94 -3.27
CA GLU A 134 15.58 -32.53 -3.24
C GLU A 134 16.67 -31.63 -2.63
N ALA A 135 17.36 -32.08 -1.57
CA ALA A 135 18.49 -31.36 -1.01
C ALA A 135 19.63 -31.19 -2.03
N GLU A 136 19.89 -32.20 -2.86
CA GLU A 136 20.88 -32.11 -3.94
C GLU A 136 20.42 -31.17 -5.07
N LEU A 137 19.13 -31.20 -5.44
CA LEU A 137 18.58 -30.24 -6.40
C LEU A 137 18.66 -28.80 -5.87
N ASP A 138 18.34 -28.57 -4.61
CA ASP A 138 18.41 -27.26 -3.99
C ASP A 138 19.85 -26.74 -3.93
N ARG A 139 20.81 -27.59 -3.53
CA ARG A 139 22.25 -27.26 -3.62
C ARG A 139 22.65 -26.80 -5.02
N ARG A 140 22.17 -27.46 -6.08
CA ARG A 140 22.46 -27.06 -7.47
C ARG A 140 21.80 -25.74 -7.84
N ARG A 141 20.56 -25.49 -7.41
CA ARG A 141 19.86 -24.22 -7.64
C ARG A 141 20.61 -23.06 -6.96
N VAL A 142 21.03 -23.23 -5.71
CA VAL A 142 21.81 -22.25 -4.95
C VAL A 142 23.18 -22.01 -5.60
N ALA A 143 23.90 -23.07 -5.99
CA ALA A 143 25.19 -22.94 -6.66
C ALA A 143 25.08 -22.17 -7.98
N ARG A 144 24.03 -22.44 -8.77
CA ARG A 144 23.73 -21.72 -10.00
C ARG A 144 23.41 -20.25 -9.74
N GLU A 145 22.63 -19.95 -8.71
CA GLU A 145 22.30 -18.58 -8.30
C GLU A 145 23.58 -17.78 -7.96
N VAL A 146 24.47 -18.37 -7.16
CA VAL A 146 25.76 -17.78 -6.82
C VAL A 146 26.60 -17.52 -8.07
N GLU A 147 26.66 -18.48 -9.00
CA GLU A 147 27.41 -18.32 -10.26
C GLU A 147 26.84 -17.21 -11.15
N ILE A 148 25.51 -17.13 -11.28
CA ILE A 148 24.83 -16.06 -12.03
C ILE A 148 25.17 -14.70 -11.42
N ASN A 149 25.03 -14.55 -10.11
CA ASN A 149 25.34 -13.30 -9.40
C ASN A 149 26.82 -12.91 -9.58
N ALA A 150 27.75 -13.87 -9.50
CA ALA A 150 29.17 -13.63 -9.74
C ALA A 150 29.45 -13.14 -11.18
N ARG A 151 28.84 -13.77 -12.19
CA ARG A 151 28.98 -13.34 -13.60
C ARG A 151 28.38 -11.95 -13.83
N LEU A 152 27.25 -11.62 -13.18
CA LEU A 152 26.65 -10.28 -13.27
C LEU A 152 27.53 -9.22 -12.61
N LYS A 153 28.11 -9.49 -11.44
CA LYS A 153 29.09 -8.59 -10.79
C LYS A 153 30.30 -8.34 -11.69
N GLN A 154 30.81 -9.37 -12.37
CA GLN A 154 31.92 -9.21 -13.33
C GLN A 154 31.55 -8.34 -14.54
N LEU A 155 30.27 -8.28 -14.91
CA LEU A 155 29.76 -7.38 -15.96
C LEU A 155 29.48 -5.95 -15.45
N GLY A 156 29.76 -5.66 -14.18
CA GLY A 156 29.60 -4.34 -13.58
C GLY A 156 28.20 -4.05 -13.01
N TYR A 157 27.35 -5.07 -12.85
CA TYR A 157 26.06 -4.88 -12.19
C TYR A 157 26.24 -4.82 -10.67
N ASP A 158 25.54 -3.87 -10.05
CA ASP A 158 25.54 -3.69 -8.60
C ASP A 158 24.69 -4.77 -7.91
N GLU A 159 25.16 -5.26 -6.76
CA GLU A 159 24.43 -6.24 -5.95
C GLU A 159 23.09 -5.70 -5.44
N ARG A 160 23.01 -4.39 -5.20
CA ARG A 160 21.78 -3.69 -4.78
C ARG A 160 20.69 -3.79 -5.84
N ASP A 161 21.06 -3.84 -7.12
CA ASP A 161 20.12 -3.99 -8.23
C ASP A 161 19.73 -5.47 -8.47
N MET A 162 20.38 -6.41 -7.77
CA MET A 162 20.11 -7.84 -7.81
C MET A 162 19.24 -8.33 -6.64
N GLY A 163 18.76 -7.42 -5.79
CA GLY A 163 17.83 -7.72 -4.70
C GLY A 163 16.40 -7.87 -5.19
N PHE A 164 16.00 -9.09 -5.56
CA PHE A 164 14.63 -9.39 -6.02
C PHE A 164 13.88 -10.25 -4.98
N GLN A 165 13.54 -9.67 -3.84
CA GLN A 165 12.97 -10.43 -2.72
C GLN A 165 11.67 -11.19 -3.06
N GLN A 166 10.94 -10.84 -4.13
CA GLN A 166 9.68 -11.49 -4.51
C GLN A 166 9.43 -11.64 -6.03
N SER A 167 10.44 -11.48 -6.90
CA SER A 167 10.20 -11.58 -8.34
C SER A 167 10.13 -13.03 -8.80
N SER A 168 8.92 -13.54 -9.08
CA SER A 168 8.71 -14.87 -9.68
C SER A 168 9.45 -15.05 -11.02
N ALA A 169 9.59 -13.95 -11.78
CA ALA A 169 10.35 -13.91 -13.03
C ALA A 169 11.86 -14.10 -12.80
N TRP A 170 12.43 -13.53 -11.72
CA TRP A 170 13.82 -13.77 -11.34
C TRP A 170 14.03 -15.21 -10.86
N VAL A 171 13.19 -15.67 -9.92
CA VAL A 171 13.29 -16.99 -9.31
C VAL A 171 13.24 -18.09 -10.37
N SER A 172 12.32 -18.02 -11.34
CA SER A 172 12.20 -19.01 -12.41
C SER A 172 13.42 -19.10 -13.34
N LEU A 173 14.17 -18.00 -13.49
CA LEU A 173 15.37 -17.95 -14.34
C LEU A 173 16.63 -18.39 -13.60
N VAL A 174 16.71 -18.09 -12.31
CA VAL A 174 17.92 -18.27 -11.49
C VAL A 174 17.89 -19.59 -10.72
N ARG A 175 16.76 -19.97 -10.12
CA ARG A 175 16.59 -21.21 -9.34
C ARG A 175 16.24 -22.43 -10.19
N ASN A 176 17.08 -22.69 -11.19
CA ASN A 176 17.01 -23.89 -12.01
C ASN A 176 18.15 -24.85 -11.62
N ALA A 177 17.88 -26.15 -11.49
CA ALA A 177 18.92 -27.13 -11.11
C ALA A 177 19.86 -27.55 -12.26
N GLY A 178 19.59 -27.08 -13.48
CA GLY A 178 20.40 -27.37 -14.66
C GLY A 178 21.74 -26.62 -14.66
N PRO A 179 22.77 -27.14 -15.35
CA PRO A 179 24.10 -26.53 -15.39
C PRO A 179 24.11 -25.18 -16.12
N LEU A 180 24.95 -24.24 -15.68
CA LEU A 180 25.12 -22.93 -16.32
C LEU A 180 26.22 -22.98 -17.40
N THR A 181 25.89 -23.55 -18.55
CA THR A 181 26.81 -23.55 -19.70
C THR A 181 26.84 -22.17 -20.38
N ASP A 182 27.91 -21.86 -21.11
CA ASP A 182 28.02 -20.58 -21.83
C ASP A 182 26.92 -20.38 -22.88
N LYS A 183 26.42 -21.46 -23.47
CA LYS A 183 25.26 -21.41 -24.38
C LYS A 183 24.01 -20.96 -23.63
N VAL A 184 23.75 -21.53 -22.45
CA VAL A 184 22.62 -21.15 -21.60
C VAL A 184 22.78 -19.72 -21.11
N TRP A 185 23.99 -19.34 -20.67
CA TRP A 185 24.31 -17.99 -20.24
C TRP A 185 24.01 -16.95 -21.33
N LYS A 186 24.42 -17.18 -22.58
CA LYS A 186 24.13 -16.29 -23.72
C LYS A 186 22.63 -16.06 -23.94
N GLY A 187 21.81 -17.09 -23.77
CA GLY A 187 20.35 -16.97 -23.89
C GLY A 187 19.67 -16.36 -22.65
N LEU A 188 20.28 -16.54 -21.47
CA LEU A 188 19.77 -16.09 -20.19
C LEU A 188 20.05 -14.60 -19.95
N LEU A 189 21.26 -14.15 -20.30
CA LEU A 189 21.77 -12.81 -19.99
C LEU A 189 20.81 -11.69 -20.43
N PRO A 190 20.26 -11.64 -21.65
CA PRO A 190 19.34 -10.58 -22.06
C PRO A 190 18.09 -10.49 -21.18
N LYS A 191 17.58 -11.64 -20.69
CA LYS A 191 16.41 -11.69 -19.80
C LYS A 191 16.74 -11.14 -18.42
N LEU A 192 17.90 -11.53 -17.88
CA LEU A 192 18.40 -11.02 -16.60
C LEU A 192 18.62 -9.50 -16.68
N VAL A 193 19.28 -9.01 -17.73
CA VAL A 193 19.53 -7.57 -17.91
C VAL A 193 18.23 -6.78 -17.98
N LYS A 194 17.20 -7.29 -18.65
CA LYS A 194 15.87 -6.64 -18.69
C LYS A 194 15.28 -6.50 -17.28
N ILE A 195 15.37 -7.55 -16.47
CA ILE A 195 14.85 -7.58 -15.11
C ILE A 195 15.66 -6.66 -14.19
N ILE A 196 16.99 -6.71 -14.25
CA ILE A 196 17.90 -5.85 -13.47
C ILE A 196 17.65 -4.37 -13.80
N LYS A 197 17.51 -4.01 -15.08
CA LYS A 197 17.19 -2.62 -15.47
C LYS A 197 15.84 -2.16 -14.93
N ALA A 198 14.84 -3.05 -14.89
CA ALA A 198 13.55 -2.73 -14.31
C ALA A 198 13.66 -2.49 -12.79
N ASN A 199 14.39 -3.35 -12.10
CA ASN A 199 14.60 -3.24 -10.65
C ASN A 199 15.46 -2.05 -10.27
N CYS A 200 16.48 -1.71 -11.06
CA CYS A 200 17.27 -0.50 -10.87
C CYS A 200 16.39 0.76 -10.95
N ARG A 201 15.51 0.84 -11.95
CA ARG A 201 14.55 1.95 -12.06
C ARG A 201 13.58 1.99 -10.89
N GLU A 202 13.09 0.84 -10.46
CA GLU A 202 12.18 0.77 -9.32
C GLU A 202 12.87 1.16 -8.02
N ARG A 203 14.08 0.64 -7.75
CA ARG A 203 14.92 1.05 -6.62
C ARG A 203 15.12 2.56 -6.59
N ILE A 204 15.50 3.16 -7.72
CA ILE A 204 15.70 4.61 -7.82
C ILE A 204 14.38 5.36 -7.55
N ARG A 205 13.27 4.89 -8.12
CA ARG A 205 11.93 5.48 -7.91
C ARG A 205 11.50 5.42 -6.45
N THR A 206 11.58 4.25 -5.82
CA THR A 206 11.23 4.06 -4.41
C THR A 206 12.14 4.86 -3.50
N LYS A 207 13.45 4.89 -3.74
CA LYS A 207 14.39 5.71 -2.96
C LYS A 207 14.06 7.20 -3.08
N ARG A 208 13.76 7.66 -4.30
CA ARG A 208 13.36 9.05 -4.54
C ARG A 208 12.10 9.40 -3.76
N GLU A 209 11.09 8.53 -3.79
CA GLU A 209 9.84 8.77 -3.07
C GLU A 209 10.04 8.79 -1.56
N ASN A 210 10.78 7.82 -1.00
CA ASN A 210 11.08 7.79 0.43
C ASN A 210 11.81 9.07 0.87
N ARG A 211 12.83 9.51 0.12
CA ARG A 211 13.54 10.76 0.40
C ARG A 211 12.65 11.98 0.30
N ARG A 212 11.71 11.99 -0.66
CA ARG A 212 10.71 13.05 -0.79
C ARG A 212 9.87 13.11 0.47
N THR A 213 9.34 11.98 0.93
CA THR A 213 8.59 11.89 2.19
C THR A 213 9.43 12.38 3.37
N GLU A 214 10.67 11.92 3.52
CA GLU A 214 11.57 12.35 4.61
C GLU A 214 11.83 13.87 4.59
N ILE A 215 12.04 14.46 3.40
CA ILE A 215 12.19 15.91 3.24
C ILE A 215 10.89 16.63 3.61
N MET A 216 9.73 16.13 3.19
CA MET A 216 8.44 16.74 3.54
C MET A 216 8.14 16.65 5.03
N ASP A 217 8.37 15.48 5.64
CA ASP A 217 8.16 15.23 7.06
C ASP A 217 9.06 16.11 7.93
N TRP A 218 10.28 16.41 7.46
CA TRP A 218 11.16 17.39 8.10
C TRP A 218 10.77 18.84 7.81
N ALA A 219 10.38 19.16 6.57
CA ALA A 219 10.08 20.52 6.17
C ALA A 219 8.82 21.05 6.85
N TRP A 220 7.89 20.15 7.20
CA TRP A 220 6.69 20.47 7.95
C TRP A 220 6.98 21.15 9.31
N PRO A 221 7.75 20.54 10.24
CA PRO A 221 8.20 21.22 11.46
C PRO A 221 9.26 22.31 11.19
N ALA A 222 10.09 22.21 10.14
CA ALA A 222 11.05 23.29 9.86
C ALA A 222 10.38 24.63 9.50
N CYS A 223 9.16 24.58 8.94
CA CYS A 223 8.34 25.75 8.63
C CYS A 223 7.32 26.08 9.74
N GLU A 224 7.43 25.46 10.90
CA GLU A 224 6.48 25.51 12.01
C GLU A 224 6.28 26.90 12.61
N ALA A 225 7.30 27.76 12.57
CA ALA A 225 7.16 29.18 12.91
C ALA A 225 6.16 29.94 12.02
N LYS A 226 5.63 29.32 10.97
CA LYS A 226 4.59 29.85 10.07
C LYS A 226 3.32 28.98 10.04
N ILE A 227 3.28 27.89 10.81
CA ILE A 227 2.11 27.02 10.94
C ILE A 227 1.48 27.31 12.30
N PHE A 228 0.33 27.95 12.29
CA PHE A 228 -0.38 28.29 13.51
C PHE A 228 -1.68 27.50 13.59
N ARG A 229 -2.00 27.02 14.79
CA ARG A 229 -3.29 26.41 15.08
C ARG A 229 -4.01 27.27 16.10
N LEU A 230 -5.30 27.45 15.90
CA LEU A 230 -6.14 28.08 16.90
C LEU A 230 -6.35 27.13 18.07
N TRP A 231 -6.22 27.66 19.27
CA TRP A 231 -6.47 26.96 20.52
C TRP A 231 -7.71 27.55 21.18
N GLN A 232 -8.67 26.71 21.53
CA GLN A 232 -9.83 27.09 22.32
C GLN A 232 -9.77 26.31 23.63
N GLU A 233 -9.85 27.02 24.75
CA GLU A 233 -9.83 26.43 26.09
C GLU A 233 -11.09 25.57 26.28
N GLU A 234 -10.94 24.34 26.79
CA GLU A 234 -12.07 23.48 27.09
C GLU A 234 -12.89 24.09 28.23
N ASP A 235 -14.20 24.25 28.03
CA ASP A 235 -15.13 24.21 29.15
C ASP A 235 -15.08 22.78 29.71
N SER A 236 -14.27 22.57 30.75
CA SER A 236 -14.02 21.27 31.39
C SER A 236 -15.27 20.61 32.03
N ASP A 237 -16.46 21.19 31.87
CA ASP A 237 -17.70 20.76 32.51
C ASP A 237 -18.76 20.18 31.55
N SER A 238 -18.50 20.09 30.24
CA SER A 238 -19.44 19.43 29.31
C SER A 238 -19.25 17.90 29.28
N SER A 239 -19.64 17.26 30.37
CA SER A 239 -19.85 15.81 30.43
C SER A 239 -21.17 15.43 29.75
N ASP A 240 -21.25 15.55 28.43
CA ASP A 240 -22.30 14.85 27.65
C ASP A 240 -21.66 14.12 26.46
N SER A 241 -21.03 13.00 26.78
CA SER A 241 -20.62 11.98 25.84
C SER A 241 -21.84 11.16 25.43
N TYR A 242 -22.43 11.49 24.28
CA TYR A 242 -23.23 10.53 23.53
C TYR A 242 -22.34 9.84 22.50
N ILE A 243 -22.14 8.54 22.71
CA ILE A 243 -21.50 7.60 21.80
C ILE A 243 -22.44 7.38 20.62
N LEU A 244 -22.04 7.79 19.41
CA LEU A 244 -22.48 7.18 18.15
C LEU A 244 -21.31 7.12 17.16
N ASP A 245 -20.91 5.88 16.90
CA ASP A 245 -20.19 5.24 15.80
C ASP A 245 -19.63 6.07 14.63
N ASP A 246 -18.33 5.83 14.37
CA ASP A 246 -17.61 5.81 13.09
C ASP A 246 -18.27 6.56 11.90
N ASP A 247 -18.10 7.88 11.85
CA ASP A 247 -17.76 8.56 10.60
C ASP A 247 -16.91 9.81 10.92
N ASP A 248 -15.74 9.87 10.28
CA ASP A 248 -14.60 10.75 10.56
C ASP A 248 -14.88 12.21 10.10
N SER A 249 -15.99 12.80 10.56
CA SER A 249 -16.44 14.15 10.20
C SER A 249 -16.57 15.10 11.40
N ASP A 250 -16.73 14.59 12.62
CA ASP A 250 -16.94 15.41 13.83
C ASP A 250 -15.64 15.84 14.54
N ALA A 251 -14.47 15.34 14.10
CA ALA A 251 -13.17 15.82 14.59
C ALA A 251 -12.79 17.22 14.03
N TYR A 252 -13.52 17.72 13.03
CA TYR A 252 -13.26 19.02 12.41
C TYR A 252 -13.65 20.22 13.28
N PHE A 253 -14.53 20.04 14.28
CA PHE A 253 -15.00 21.12 15.15
C PHE A 253 -14.24 21.26 16.48
N LYS A 254 -13.17 20.47 16.71
CA LYS A 254 -12.36 20.49 17.94
C LYS A 254 -10.91 20.97 17.76
N ARG A 255 -10.53 21.30 16.53
CA ARG A 255 -9.20 21.79 16.14
C ARG A 255 -9.45 22.92 15.15
N GLY A 256 -9.17 24.17 15.53
CA GLY A 256 -9.39 25.29 14.60
C GLY A 256 -8.64 25.09 13.28
N PRO A 257 -9.08 25.73 12.18
CA PRO A 257 -8.55 25.47 10.84
C PRO A 257 -7.03 25.55 10.85
N ASN A 258 -6.35 24.54 10.29
CA ASN A 258 -4.91 24.60 10.10
C ASN A 258 -4.62 25.76 9.16
N LEU A 259 -4.01 26.82 9.69
CA LEU A 259 -3.65 27.97 8.88
C LEU A 259 -2.41 27.62 8.05
N ASN A 260 -2.57 26.99 6.88
CA ASN A 260 -1.43 26.30 6.27
C ASN A 260 -1.30 26.47 4.74
N ALA A 261 -1.02 27.69 4.31
CA ALA A 261 -0.43 27.95 2.99
C ALA A 261 0.86 27.12 2.77
N THR A 262 1.59 26.83 3.86
CA THR A 262 2.80 26.01 3.89
C THR A 262 2.59 24.61 3.28
N THR A 263 1.41 23.99 3.35
CA THR A 263 1.14 22.66 2.76
C THR A 263 1.24 22.70 1.25
N ILE A 264 0.64 23.72 0.63
CA ILE A 264 0.67 23.91 -0.82
C ILE A 264 2.08 24.28 -1.26
N LEU A 265 2.72 25.15 -0.48
CA LEU A 265 4.09 25.58 -0.71
C LEU A 265 5.05 24.37 -0.64
N LEU A 266 4.91 23.49 0.35
CA LEU A 266 5.69 22.26 0.49
C LEU A 266 5.39 21.29 -0.65
N ASN A 267 4.15 21.16 -1.12
CA ASN A 267 3.85 20.29 -2.26
C ASN A 267 4.57 20.71 -3.55
N GLU A 268 4.90 21.99 -3.70
CA GLU A 268 5.60 22.58 -4.84
C GLU A 268 7.13 22.75 -4.62
N LEU A 269 7.69 22.11 -3.59
CA LEU A 269 9.12 22.17 -3.26
C LEU A 269 10.05 21.82 -4.45
N GLU A 270 9.63 20.88 -5.30
CA GLU A 270 10.42 20.36 -6.42
C GLU A 270 10.34 21.21 -7.71
N THR A 271 9.28 22.00 -7.86
CA THR A 271 9.01 22.79 -9.07
C THR A 271 9.67 24.16 -9.02
N ARG A 272 10.20 24.55 -7.86
CA ARG A 272 10.71 25.90 -7.59
C ARG A 272 12.16 26.13 -8.05
N PRO A 273 12.46 27.12 -8.91
CA PRO A 273 13.81 27.35 -9.44
C PRO A 273 14.91 27.55 -8.40
N GLU A 274 14.60 28.18 -7.25
CA GLU A 274 15.58 28.51 -6.20
C GLU A 274 15.84 27.38 -5.21
N VAL A 275 14.92 26.42 -5.09
CA VAL A 275 14.99 25.27 -4.15
C VAL A 275 15.26 23.96 -4.89
N GLN A 276 14.85 23.88 -6.15
CA GLN A 276 15.04 22.75 -7.03
C GLN A 276 16.51 22.29 -7.13
N PRO A 277 17.55 23.13 -7.26
CA PRO A 277 18.90 22.61 -7.38
C PRO A 277 19.34 21.81 -6.15
N GLU A 278 19.01 22.29 -4.96
CA GLU A 278 19.33 21.65 -3.68
C GLU A 278 18.51 20.37 -3.48
N VAL A 279 17.19 20.44 -3.65
CA VAL A 279 16.28 19.30 -3.46
C VAL A 279 16.51 18.23 -4.51
N LYS A 280 16.73 18.61 -5.78
CA LYS A 280 16.99 17.66 -6.86
C LYS A 280 18.28 16.89 -6.66
N LEU A 281 19.32 17.53 -6.10
CA LEU A 281 20.57 16.83 -5.77
C LEU A 281 20.36 15.76 -4.68
N LEU A 282 19.46 16.01 -3.73
CA LEU A 282 19.10 15.04 -2.67
C LEU A 282 18.22 13.91 -3.22
N LEU A 283 17.22 14.25 -4.03
CA LEU A 283 16.25 13.30 -4.58
C LEU A 283 16.84 12.40 -5.69
N ASP A 284 17.53 12.99 -6.67
CA ASP A 284 17.91 12.29 -7.90
C ASP A 284 19.31 11.63 -7.82
N GLY A 285 20.10 11.91 -6.78
CA GLY A 285 21.42 11.31 -6.64
C GLY A 285 21.37 9.82 -6.25
N ASP A 286 22.01 8.93 -7.00
CA ASP A 286 22.18 7.52 -6.59
C ASP A 286 23.26 7.39 -5.51
N MET A 287 22.95 7.92 -4.33
CA MET A 287 23.78 7.89 -3.13
C MET A 287 23.28 6.85 -2.12
N SER A 288 24.18 6.44 -1.23
CA SER A 288 23.80 5.61 -0.07
C SER A 288 22.87 6.38 0.88
N ASP A 289 22.14 5.66 1.72
CA ASP A 289 21.22 6.29 2.68
C ASP A 289 22.01 7.11 3.73
N ASP A 290 23.19 6.63 4.15
CA ASP A 290 24.12 7.40 5.01
C ASP A 290 24.66 8.68 4.35
N GLU A 291 24.84 8.67 3.03
CA GLU A 291 25.28 9.87 2.31
C GLU A 291 24.13 10.85 2.11
N PHE A 292 22.93 10.35 1.82
CA PHE A 292 21.72 11.15 1.80
C PHE A 292 21.52 11.85 3.13
N GLU A 293 21.52 11.12 4.24
CA GLU A 293 21.29 11.67 5.59
C GLU A 293 22.30 12.79 5.89
N ARG A 294 23.60 12.51 5.73
CA ARG A 294 24.64 13.52 5.97
C ARG A 294 24.47 14.79 5.13
N ARG A 295 24.15 14.64 3.83
CA ARG A 295 23.93 15.79 2.94
C ARG A 295 22.67 16.53 3.33
N PHE A 296 21.59 15.81 3.60
CA PHE A 296 20.31 16.36 4.00
C PHE A 296 20.48 17.17 5.28
N THR A 297 20.99 16.57 6.37
CA THR A 297 21.26 17.28 7.64
C THR A 297 22.11 18.53 7.43
N SER A 298 23.16 18.45 6.59
CA SER A 298 24.03 19.60 6.33
C SER A 298 23.33 20.76 5.60
N GLN A 299 22.25 20.48 4.87
CA GLN A 299 21.49 21.45 4.07
C GLN A 299 20.23 21.95 4.77
N GLN A 300 19.77 21.29 5.86
CA GLN A 300 18.53 21.62 6.56
C GLN A 300 18.41 23.12 6.91
N HIS A 301 19.43 23.73 7.50
CA HIS A 301 19.40 25.16 7.84
C HIS A 301 19.21 26.05 6.60
N LYS A 302 19.89 25.74 5.49
CA LYS A 302 19.74 26.49 4.24
C LYS A 302 18.34 26.30 3.66
N LEU A 303 17.83 25.07 3.64
CA LEU A 303 16.49 24.76 3.15
C LEU A 303 15.41 25.46 3.99
N ALA A 304 15.55 25.48 5.32
CA ALA A 304 14.62 26.16 6.22
C ALA A 304 14.54 27.67 5.93
N ILE A 305 15.69 28.33 5.72
CA ILE A 305 15.73 29.75 5.32
C ILE A 305 15.04 29.96 3.97
N LEU A 306 15.33 29.12 2.97
CA LEU A 306 14.72 29.25 1.63
C LEU A 306 13.20 29.06 1.65
N LEU A 307 12.69 28.20 2.53
CA LEU A 307 11.26 27.95 2.69
C LEU A 307 10.56 29.07 3.44
N THR A 308 11.09 29.46 4.59
CA THR A 308 10.51 30.55 5.41
C THR A 308 10.51 31.89 4.67
N THR A 309 11.63 32.24 4.02
CA THR A 309 11.72 33.46 3.17
C THR A 309 10.67 33.45 2.08
N TRP A 310 10.35 32.30 1.53
CA TRP A 310 9.38 32.20 0.45
C TRP A 310 7.94 32.34 0.92
N VAL A 311 7.61 31.76 2.08
CA VAL A 311 6.33 32.03 2.74
C VAL A 311 6.18 33.54 2.91
N ASP A 312 7.21 34.22 3.41
CA ASP A 312 7.20 35.67 3.60
C ASP A 312 7.01 36.44 2.28
N GLU A 313 7.71 36.04 1.21
CA GLU A 313 7.56 36.62 -0.13
C GLU A 313 6.14 36.44 -0.67
N GLN A 314 5.53 35.27 -0.44
CA GLN A 314 4.18 34.98 -0.88
C GLN A 314 3.14 35.81 -0.11
N GLU A 315 3.27 35.90 1.21
CA GLU A 315 2.40 36.74 2.04
C GLU A 315 2.56 38.22 1.67
N ALA A 316 3.80 38.70 1.51
CA ALA A 316 4.07 40.08 1.08
C ALA A 316 3.46 40.37 -0.28
N ARG A 317 3.50 39.41 -1.22
CA ARG A 317 2.85 39.54 -2.51
C ARG A 317 1.34 39.67 -2.39
N LEU A 318 0.69 38.81 -1.59
CA LEU A 318 -0.76 38.88 -1.36
C LEU A 318 -1.14 40.24 -0.76
N VAL A 319 -0.42 40.69 0.26
CA VAL A 319 -0.63 42.02 0.89
C VAL A 319 -0.39 43.16 -0.09
N SER A 320 0.59 43.04 -1.01
CA SER A 320 0.86 44.09 -2.00
C SER A 320 -0.28 44.32 -3.00
N MET A 321 -1.18 43.35 -3.16
CA MET A 321 -2.37 43.47 -4.01
C MET A 321 -3.55 44.14 -3.30
N MET A 322 -3.49 44.23 -1.96
CA MET A 322 -4.54 44.81 -1.13
C MET A 322 -4.40 46.34 -1.02
N PRO A 323 -5.50 47.06 -0.71
CA PRO A 323 -5.46 48.48 -0.37
C PRO A 323 -4.41 48.84 0.70
N SER A 324 -3.71 49.96 0.51
CA SER A 324 -2.57 50.38 1.33
C SER A 324 -2.94 50.77 2.77
N ASP A 325 -4.21 51.05 3.02
CA ASP A 325 -4.80 51.42 4.30
C ASP A 325 -5.29 50.23 5.13
N ILE A 326 -5.16 48.99 4.60
CA ILE A 326 -5.52 47.80 5.36
C ILE A 326 -4.58 47.59 6.55
N SER A 327 -5.21 47.48 7.72
CA SER A 327 -4.63 47.18 9.02
C SER A 327 -4.92 45.72 9.43
N ALA A 328 -4.29 45.26 10.50
CA ALA A 328 -4.66 43.99 11.11
C ALA A 328 -6.13 44.02 11.60
N PRO A 329 -6.82 42.87 11.62
CA PRO A 329 -8.17 42.79 12.19
C PRO A 329 -8.14 42.99 13.70
N ASP A 330 -9.32 43.24 14.26
CA ASP A 330 -9.54 43.21 15.70
C ASP A 330 -9.57 41.73 16.13
N PHE A 331 -8.55 41.28 16.86
CA PHE A 331 -8.49 39.91 17.40
C PHE A 331 -9.29 39.73 18.70
N ASP A 332 -9.94 40.81 19.18
CA ASP A 332 -10.78 40.81 20.36
C ASP A 332 -12.22 40.37 20.00
N TYR A 333 -12.63 39.19 20.46
CA TYR A 333 -14.00 38.70 20.30
C TYR A 333 -14.84 39.10 21.53
N PRO A 334 -15.89 39.92 21.38
CA PRO A 334 -16.57 40.60 22.49
C PRO A 334 -17.42 39.65 23.35
N ASN A 335 -17.58 38.40 22.92
CA ASN A 335 -18.37 37.38 23.61
C ASN A 335 -17.54 36.19 24.10
N LEU A 336 -16.20 36.21 23.97
CA LEU A 336 -15.33 35.23 24.64
C LEU A 336 -14.68 35.86 25.87
N GLU A 337 -14.64 35.12 26.98
CA GLU A 337 -13.98 35.57 28.22
C GLU A 337 -12.44 35.65 28.07
N SER A 338 -11.88 35.05 27.01
CA SER A 338 -10.45 34.99 26.72
C SER A 338 -10.11 35.55 25.33
N PRO A 339 -9.02 36.31 25.18
CA PRO A 339 -8.55 36.80 23.88
C PRO A 339 -8.17 35.65 22.95
N MET A 340 -8.31 35.86 21.63
CA MET A 340 -7.90 34.85 20.65
C MET A 340 -6.39 34.60 20.79
N THR A 341 -6.01 33.31 20.79
CA THR A 341 -4.62 32.88 20.87
C THR A 341 -4.36 31.82 19.82
N PHE A 342 -3.08 31.69 19.45
CA PHE A 342 -2.62 30.62 18.60
C PHE A 342 -1.54 29.81 19.30
N VAL A 343 -1.38 28.56 18.91
CA VAL A 343 -0.25 27.73 19.32
C VAL A 343 0.63 27.45 18.11
N THR A 344 1.93 27.38 18.36
CA THR A 344 2.89 26.76 17.46
C THR A 344 2.94 25.26 17.79
N ASN A 345 3.48 24.41 16.91
CA ASN A 345 3.57 22.99 17.28
C ASN A 345 4.71 22.70 18.30
N GLU A 346 5.64 23.65 18.54
CA GLU A 346 6.84 23.44 19.37
C GLU A 346 6.46 23.51 20.85
N ASP A 347 5.58 24.46 21.17
CA ASP A 347 5.02 24.69 22.48
C ASP A 347 3.50 24.81 22.38
N SER A 348 2.77 23.90 23.06
CA SER A 348 1.32 24.02 23.26
C SER A 348 0.92 25.22 24.13
N THR A 349 1.85 26.14 24.41
CA THR A 349 1.59 27.38 25.13
C THR A 349 0.87 28.36 24.20
N PRO A 350 -0.34 28.82 24.54
CA PRO A 350 -1.04 29.81 23.75
C PRO A 350 -0.26 31.12 23.69
N LEU A 351 -0.06 31.65 22.48
CA LEU A 351 0.55 32.94 22.18
C LEU A 351 -0.52 33.93 21.70
N PRO A 352 -0.34 35.23 22.02
CA PRO A 352 -1.25 36.27 21.57
C PRO A 352 -1.13 36.52 20.06
N MET A 353 -2.22 36.91 19.40
CA MET A 353 -2.27 37.09 17.94
C MET A 353 -1.33 38.18 17.39
N ASP A 354 -0.91 39.13 18.23
CA ASP A 354 0.07 40.17 17.88
C ASP A 354 1.49 39.63 17.68
N ALA A 355 1.76 38.40 18.13
CA ALA A 355 3.03 37.70 17.88
C ALA A 355 3.13 37.13 16.45
N LEU A 356 2.03 37.14 15.67
CA LEU A 356 2.07 36.74 14.25
C LEU A 356 2.83 37.77 13.41
N PRO A 357 3.44 37.37 12.29
CA PRO A 357 4.03 38.32 11.34
C PRO A 357 2.99 39.34 10.80
N ASP A 358 3.39 40.60 10.60
CA ASP A 358 2.50 41.68 10.15
C ASP A 358 1.68 41.35 8.89
N ASN A 359 2.31 40.69 7.90
CA ASN A 359 1.61 40.31 6.66
C ASN A 359 0.57 39.23 6.93
N THR A 360 0.90 38.22 7.74
CA THR A 360 -0.05 37.20 8.20
C THR A 360 -1.24 37.85 8.91
N GLN A 361 -0.99 38.80 9.83
CA GLN A 361 -2.07 39.50 10.54
C GLN A 361 -3.02 40.22 9.57
N LYS A 362 -2.49 40.97 8.59
CA LYS A 362 -3.30 41.68 7.58
C LYS A 362 -4.12 40.73 6.72
N LEU A 363 -3.53 39.60 6.33
CA LEU A 363 -4.20 38.59 5.50
C LEU A 363 -5.34 37.88 6.25
N LEU A 364 -5.33 37.89 7.59
CA LEU A 364 -6.40 37.33 8.41
C LEU A 364 -7.64 38.23 8.53
N ARG A 365 -7.71 39.38 7.84
CA ARG A 365 -8.95 40.17 7.75
C ARG A 365 -10.07 39.38 7.05
N ALA A 366 -11.28 39.40 7.61
CA ALA A 366 -12.42 38.68 7.05
C ALA A 366 -12.90 39.20 5.69
N ASP A 367 -12.52 40.42 5.31
CA ASP A 367 -12.80 41.04 4.01
C ASP A 367 -11.57 41.11 3.09
N ALA A 368 -10.46 40.46 3.44
CA ALA A 368 -9.33 40.27 2.52
C ALA A 368 -9.63 39.11 1.55
N VAL A 369 -10.44 39.38 0.50
CA VAL A 369 -10.94 38.33 -0.40
C VAL A 369 -10.16 38.28 -1.72
N PHE A 370 -9.73 37.07 -2.09
CA PHE A 370 -9.01 36.78 -3.32
C PHE A 370 -9.84 35.89 -4.25
N VAL A 371 -9.57 35.96 -5.55
CA VAL A 371 -10.18 35.12 -6.59
C VAL A 371 -9.10 34.58 -7.53
N ARG A 372 -9.40 33.54 -8.32
CA ARG A 372 -8.45 33.05 -9.33
C ARG A 372 -8.14 34.11 -10.38
N ALA A 373 -6.87 34.19 -10.78
CA ALA A 373 -6.42 35.09 -11.82
C ALA A 373 -7.11 34.77 -13.16
N PRO A 374 -7.47 35.78 -13.98
CA PRO A 374 -8.18 35.58 -15.24
C PRO A 374 -7.50 34.62 -16.23
N ALA A 375 -6.16 34.54 -16.17
CA ALA A 375 -5.37 33.64 -17.01
C ALA A 375 -5.59 32.15 -16.70
N ASP A 376 -6.04 31.82 -15.49
CA ASP A 376 -6.28 30.45 -15.02
C ASP A 376 -7.74 30.00 -15.20
N LEU A 377 -8.66 30.91 -15.56
CA LEU A 377 -10.03 30.56 -15.93
C LEU A 377 -10.08 29.92 -17.33
N ASN A 378 -9.76 28.63 -17.43
CA ASN A 378 -10.04 27.84 -18.62
C ASN A 378 -11.55 27.65 -18.82
N GLN A 379 -12.03 27.84 -20.06
CA GLN A 379 -13.45 27.90 -20.48
C GLN A 379 -14.27 26.59 -20.32
N HIS A 380 -13.80 25.59 -19.57
CA HIS A 380 -14.35 24.22 -19.64
C HIS A 380 -14.74 23.56 -18.31
N THR A 381 -14.64 24.22 -17.15
CA THR A 381 -15.26 23.72 -15.91
C THR A 381 -16.47 24.58 -15.56
N SER A 382 -17.65 23.99 -15.71
CA SER A 382 -18.97 24.64 -15.56
C SER A 382 -19.39 24.88 -14.10
N THR A 383 -18.47 24.86 -13.15
CA THR A 383 -18.77 25.03 -11.72
C THR A 383 -17.87 26.13 -11.16
N SER A 384 -18.55 27.22 -10.79
CA SER A 384 -18.11 28.45 -10.10
C SER A 384 -17.05 29.32 -10.78
N LYS A 385 -17.50 30.31 -11.58
CA LYS A 385 -16.70 31.46 -12.03
C LYS A 385 -16.36 32.45 -10.90
N HIS A 386 -16.86 32.22 -9.67
CA HIS A 386 -16.88 33.20 -8.59
C HIS A 386 -16.39 32.65 -7.23
N MET A 387 -15.54 31.61 -7.22
CA MET A 387 -14.97 31.13 -5.96
C MET A 387 -14.09 32.19 -5.29
N CYS A 388 -14.33 32.39 -4.00
CA CYS A 388 -13.59 33.27 -3.12
C CYS A 388 -12.57 32.46 -2.31
N TYR A 389 -11.41 33.07 -2.10
CA TYR A 389 -10.31 32.51 -1.34
C TYR A 389 -9.91 33.52 -0.27
N LEU A 390 -9.90 33.08 0.98
CA LEU A 390 -9.44 33.86 2.12
C LEU A 390 -8.20 33.19 2.69
N TYR A 391 -7.23 33.97 3.15
CA TYR A 391 -6.00 33.40 3.68
C TYR A 391 -6.31 32.57 4.94
N PRO A 392 -5.75 31.36 5.07
CA PRO A 392 -4.77 30.69 4.19
C PRO A 392 -5.41 29.60 3.33
N ASN A 393 -6.73 29.61 3.18
CA ASN A 393 -7.51 28.61 2.45
C ASN A 393 -7.43 28.83 0.93
N PHE A 394 -6.22 28.70 0.39
CA PHE A 394 -5.94 28.63 -1.04
C PHE A 394 -5.89 27.16 -1.48
N ASP A 395 -6.14 26.90 -2.76
CA ASP A 395 -6.05 25.57 -3.39
C ASP A 395 -4.89 25.50 -4.43
N GLY A 396 -3.98 26.47 -4.36
CA GLY A 396 -2.87 26.64 -5.27
C GLY A 396 -1.89 27.70 -4.79
N LEU A 397 -0.85 27.95 -5.59
CA LEU A 397 0.15 28.97 -5.28
C LEU A 397 -0.46 30.38 -5.33
N PRO A 398 -0.01 31.31 -4.46
CA PRO A 398 -0.48 32.70 -4.43
C PRO A 398 -0.38 33.47 -5.75
N ASP A 399 0.40 32.98 -6.72
CA ASP A 399 0.51 33.56 -8.05
C ASP A 399 -0.72 33.38 -8.95
N ARG A 400 -1.55 32.38 -8.63
CA ARG A 400 -2.81 32.08 -9.31
C ARG A 400 -3.99 32.90 -8.79
N PHE A 401 -3.75 33.80 -7.84
CA PHE A 401 -4.80 34.57 -7.20
C PHE A 401 -4.57 36.08 -7.35
N THR A 402 -5.68 36.81 -7.39
CA THR A 402 -5.71 38.26 -7.41
C THR A 402 -6.70 38.77 -6.38
N TYR A 403 -6.38 39.90 -5.74
CA TYR A 403 -7.30 40.57 -4.82
C TYR A 403 -8.58 41.01 -5.55
N SER A 404 -9.75 40.74 -4.96
CA SER A 404 -11.05 41.08 -5.53
C SER A 404 -11.65 42.27 -4.79
N ASN A 405 -11.65 43.44 -5.43
CA ASN A 405 -12.26 44.64 -4.86
C ASN A 405 -13.75 44.42 -4.57
N ILE A 406 -14.49 43.83 -5.53
CA ILE A 406 -15.94 43.62 -5.40
C ILE A 406 -16.26 42.66 -4.26
N ALA A 407 -15.60 41.50 -4.22
CA ALA A 407 -15.87 40.52 -3.17
C ALA A 407 -15.46 41.04 -1.77
N SER A 408 -14.39 41.84 -1.72
CA SER A 408 -13.94 42.48 -0.49
C SER A 408 -14.90 43.60 -0.05
N GLU A 409 -15.47 44.39 -0.95
CA GLU A 409 -16.49 45.40 -0.65
C GLU A 409 -17.79 44.77 -0.13
N ILE A 410 -18.21 43.65 -0.72
CA ILE A 410 -19.34 42.85 -0.23
C ILE A 410 -19.04 42.35 1.18
N ALA A 411 -17.89 41.72 1.40
CA ALA A 411 -17.49 41.23 2.71
C ALA A 411 -17.44 42.36 3.75
N ALA A 412 -16.83 43.51 3.42
CA ALA A 412 -16.77 44.67 4.30
C ALA A 412 -18.17 45.22 4.67
N SER A 413 -19.09 45.24 3.71
CA SER A 413 -20.48 45.67 3.94
C SER A 413 -21.22 44.71 4.88
N LEU A 414 -21.07 43.41 4.66
CA LEU A 414 -21.64 42.37 5.53
C LEU A 414 -21.08 42.48 6.96
N LEU A 415 -19.76 42.64 7.10
CA LEU A 415 -19.11 42.84 8.39
C LEU A 415 -19.61 44.10 9.11
N ALA A 416 -19.85 45.19 8.38
CA ALA A 416 -20.42 46.42 8.94
C ALA A 416 -21.86 46.19 9.45
N CYS A 417 -22.68 45.44 8.71
CA CYS A 417 -24.04 45.05 9.14
C CYS A 417 -24.02 44.19 10.41
N LEU A 418 -23.02 43.33 10.55
CA LEU A 418 -22.81 42.52 11.77
C LEU A 418 -22.23 43.35 12.94
N GLY A 419 -21.90 44.62 12.73
CA GLY A 419 -21.28 45.49 13.73
C GLY A 419 -19.81 45.15 14.01
N ARG A 420 -19.15 44.43 13.09
CA ARG A 420 -17.78 43.90 13.21
C ARG A 420 -16.92 44.26 11.99
N PRO A 421 -16.73 45.56 11.64
CA PRO A 421 -16.10 45.98 10.39
C PRO A 421 -14.61 45.59 10.24
N ASN A 422 -13.94 45.23 11.33
CA ASN A 422 -12.55 44.74 11.33
C ASN A 422 -12.44 43.30 11.83
N ALA A 423 -13.50 42.50 11.71
CA ALA A 423 -13.47 41.10 12.13
C ALA A 423 -12.30 40.34 11.47
N SER A 424 -11.72 39.40 12.21
CA SER A 424 -10.82 38.43 11.61
C SER A 424 -11.61 37.35 10.87
N TYR A 425 -11.04 36.81 9.78
CA TYR A 425 -11.57 35.64 9.08
C TYR A 425 -11.76 34.45 10.03
N LEU A 426 -10.92 34.37 11.06
CA LEU A 426 -10.96 33.35 12.09
C LEU A 426 -12.21 33.45 12.95
N GLU A 427 -12.55 34.66 13.38
CA GLU A 427 -13.83 34.93 14.07
C GLU A 427 -15.00 34.53 13.18
N MET A 428 -14.98 34.91 11.90
CA MET A 428 -16.08 34.58 10.99
C MET A 428 -16.16 33.09 10.66
N THR A 429 -15.05 32.36 10.74
CA THR A 429 -15.02 30.90 10.61
C THR A 429 -15.58 30.22 11.86
N ALA A 430 -15.30 30.76 13.05
CA ALA A 430 -15.81 30.22 14.31
C ALA A 430 -17.33 30.34 14.45
N VAL A 431 -17.97 31.30 13.75
CA VAL A 431 -19.44 31.39 13.64
C VAL A 431 -20.05 30.16 12.95
N GLY A 432 -19.29 29.48 12.07
CA GLY A 432 -19.73 28.27 11.37
C GLY A 432 -20.91 28.51 10.42
N TYR A 433 -21.71 27.46 10.19
CA TYR A 433 -22.94 27.50 9.37
C TYR A 433 -24.10 28.12 10.14
N ALA A 434 -23.96 29.38 10.54
CA ALA A 434 -24.98 30.12 11.28
C ALA A 434 -25.37 31.45 10.61
N LEU A 435 -24.78 31.76 9.46
CA LEU A 435 -25.06 33.00 8.73
C LEU A 435 -26.14 32.73 7.68
N GLU A 436 -27.15 33.60 7.61
CA GLU A 436 -28.23 33.48 6.64
C GLU A 436 -28.29 34.73 5.76
N CYS A 437 -28.53 34.54 4.47
CA CYS A 437 -28.85 35.65 3.58
C CYS A 437 -30.30 36.08 3.83
N GLY A 438 -30.49 37.29 4.38
CA GLY A 438 -31.84 37.83 4.66
C GLY A 438 -32.72 38.02 3.42
N MET A 439 -32.11 38.03 2.22
CA MET A 439 -32.81 38.18 0.93
C MET A 439 -33.17 36.84 0.28
N CYS A 440 -32.45 35.76 0.61
CA CYS A 440 -32.57 34.43 0.00
C CYS A 440 -32.72 33.35 1.08
N PRO A 441 -33.83 33.36 1.84
CA PRO A 441 -34.03 32.42 2.96
C PRO A 441 -34.06 30.94 2.53
N GLU A 442 -34.34 30.66 1.26
CA GLU A 442 -34.38 29.31 0.69
C GLU A 442 -33.01 28.62 0.59
N ILE A 443 -31.91 29.37 0.67
CA ILE A 443 -30.55 28.83 0.59
C ILE A 443 -30.12 28.18 1.92
N GLY A 444 -30.75 28.61 3.02
CA GLY A 444 -30.43 28.15 4.37
C GLY A 444 -29.12 28.74 4.92
N PRO A 445 -28.59 28.16 6.01
CA PRO A 445 -27.40 28.66 6.67
C PRO A 445 -26.13 28.39 5.85
N LEU A 446 -25.26 29.39 5.80
CA LEU A 446 -23.99 29.41 5.09
C LEU A 446 -22.85 29.69 6.08
N ASP A 447 -21.65 29.24 5.73
CA ASP A 447 -20.42 29.74 6.34
C ASP A 447 -20.02 31.09 5.71
N TRP A 448 -19.04 31.77 6.32
CA TRP A 448 -18.61 33.09 5.87
C TRP A 448 -18.19 33.15 4.40
N LYS A 449 -17.45 32.14 3.94
CA LYS A 449 -16.97 32.08 2.56
C LYS A 449 -18.16 31.93 1.60
N ASN A 450 -19.02 30.97 1.86
CA ASN A 450 -20.18 30.68 1.02
C ASN A 450 -21.17 31.84 0.99
N LEU A 451 -21.30 32.61 2.08
CA LEU A 451 -22.11 33.83 2.10
C LEU A 451 -21.55 34.90 1.14
N ILE A 452 -20.23 35.14 1.16
CA ILE A 452 -19.59 36.09 0.23
C ILE A 452 -19.76 35.62 -1.22
N GLU A 453 -19.50 34.34 -1.49
CA GLU A 453 -19.68 33.76 -2.84
C GLU A 453 -21.12 33.91 -3.33
N HIS A 454 -22.11 33.62 -2.49
CA HIS A 454 -23.52 33.81 -2.82
C HIS A 454 -23.84 35.27 -3.14
N CYS A 455 -23.46 36.22 -2.27
CA CYS A 455 -23.70 37.65 -2.52
C CYS A 455 -22.98 38.16 -3.77
N LEU A 456 -21.78 37.64 -4.06
CA LEU A 456 -21.03 37.96 -5.25
C LEU A 456 -21.76 37.47 -6.50
N GLU A 457 -22.24 36.23 -6.51
CA GLU A 457 -23.03 35.68 -7.63
C GLU A 457 -24.31 36.50 -7.89
N GLU A 458 -25.05 36.87 -6.84
CA GLU A 458 -26.24 37.72 -6.97
C GLU A 458 -25.89 39.13 -7.50
N HIS A 459 -24.76 39.71 -7.08
CA HIS A 459 -24.28 40.99 -7.62
C HIS A 459 -24.03 40.88 -9.14
N TRP A 460 -23.39 39.82 -9.60
CA TRP A 460 -23.14 39.59 -11.04
C TRP A 460 -24.43 39.31 -11.82
N VAL A 461 -25.38 38.55 -11.27
CA VAL A 461 -26.69 38.29 -11.89
C VAL A 461 -27.44 39.61 -12.05
N ASN A 462 -27.47 40.43 -10.99
CA ASN A 462 -28.16 41.72 -10.99
C ASN A 462 -27.53 42.73 -11.97
N GLU A 463 -26.20 42.83 -12.05
CA GLU A 463 -25.53 43.68 -13.08
C GLU A 463 -25.79 43.21 -14.51
N SER A 464 -25.94 41.89 -14.72
CA SER A 464 -26.31 41.31 -16.02
C SER A 464 -27.73 41.69 -16.43
N SER A 465 -28.65 41.68 -15.47
CA SER A 465 -30.06 42.08 -15.66
C SER A 465 -30.30 43.59 -15.61
N ASP A 466 -29.44 44.38 -14.96
CA ASP A 466 -29.52 45.84 -14.86
C ASP A 466 -29.05 46.58 -16.12
N SER A 467 -28.62 45.84 -17.15
CA SER A 467 -28.75 46.31 -18.53
C SER A 467 -30.20 46.62 -18.93
N GLU A 468 -31.18 46.22 -18.10
CA GLU A 468 -32.56 46.67 -18.06
C GLU A 468 -33.07 47.01 -16.63
N GLY A 469 -32.35 47.84 -15.86
CA GLY A 469 -32.98 48.79 -14.93
C GLY A 469 -33.02 48.52 -13.41
N SER A 470 -32.13 49.23 -12.69
CA SER A 470 -32.31 49.97 -11.41
C SER A 470 -33.29 49.45 -10.34
N CYS A 471 -32.81 49.12 -9.13
CA CYS A 471 -33.01 49.94 -7.90
C CYS A 471 -32.38 49.37 -6.60
N SER A 472 -31.54 50.20 -5.97
CA SER A 472 -31.30 50.53 -4.54
C SER A 472 -31.89 49.74 -3.33
N THR A 473 -31.02 49.68 -2.30
CA THR A 473 -31.20 49.75 -0.82
C THR A 473 -31.58 48.48 0.00
N LEU A 474 -30.64 48.04 0.86
CA LEU A 474 -30.75 47.02 1.91
C LEU A 474 -30.99 47.65 3.29
N ASN A 475 -31.78 46.99 4.13
CA ASN A 475 -32.06 47.29 5.55
C ASN A 475 -31.31 46.33 6.47
#